data_AF-A0A768TE84-F1
#
_entry.id   AF-A0A768TE84-F1
#
_cell.length_a   1.000
_cell.length_b   1.000
_cell.length_c   1.000
_cell.angle_alpha   90.00
_cell.angle_beta   90.00
_cell.angle_gamma   90.00
#
_symmetry.space_group_name_H-M   'P 1'
#
loop_
_entity.id
_entity.type
_entity.pdbx_description
1 polymer ?
#
loop_
_entity_poly.entity_id
_entity_poly.type
_entity_poly.pdbx_seq_one_letter_code
_entity_poly.pdbx_strand_id
1 'polypeptide(L)'
;IDITGDSATVDNKGGMTVTDPDSIGILIDGDKAIVNNDGDNAISNGGTGTQINGDEATVNNNGNTTVDGQGSTGTEIAGNNVVVNQDGTLDVSGGGHGIDITGDSATVDNKGGMTVTDPDSIGILIDGDKAIVNNDGDNAISNGGTGTQVNGDEATVNNNGNTTVDGQGSTGTEIAGNNAVVNQDGTLDVSGGGHGIDITGDSATVDNKGGMTVTDPDSIGILIDGDKAIVNNDGDNAISNGGTGTQVNGDEATVNNNGKTTVDGQGSTGTEIAGNNAVVNQDGTLDVSGGGHG
;
A
#
# COMPACT_ATOMS: atom_id res chain seq x y z
N ILE A 1 12.66 -18.58 -18.69
CA ILE A 1 13.85 -19.16 -18.02
C ILE A 1 13.32 -20.11 -16.96
N ASP A 2 13.92 -21.28 -16.78
CA ASP A 2 13.43 -22.29 -15.83
C ASP A 2 14.64 -22.94 -15.15
N ILE A 3 14.74 -22.79 -13.83
CA ILE A 3 15.89 -23.23 -13.02
C ILE A 3 15.37 -23.93 -11.76
N THR A 4 15.93 -25.09 -11.46
CA THR A 4 15.76 -25.76 -10.16
C THR A 4 17.10 -25.81 -9.43
N GLY A 5 17.11 -25.33 -8.18
CA GLY A 5 18.24 -25.39 -7.26
C GLY A 5 18.48 -24.08 -6.52
N ASP A 6 19.01 -24.20 -5.30
CA ASP A 6 19.26 -23.06 -4.42
C ASP A 6 20.34 -22.12 -4.99
N SER A 7 20.25 -20.85 -4.61
CA SER A 7 21.20 -19.78 -4.94
C SER A 7 21.37 -19.55 -6.45
N ALA A 8 20.32 -19.81 -7.24
CA ALA A 8 20.28 -19.45 -8.64
C ALA A 8 20.42 -17.93 -8.81
N THR A 9 21.04 -17.49 -9.90
CA THR A 9 21.14 -16.07 -10.26
C THR A 9 20.75 -15.86 -11.71
N VAL A 10 19.84 -14.93 -11.98
CA VAL A 10 19.41 -14.54 -13.31
C VAL A 10 19.62 -13.03 -13.50
N ASP A 11 20.47 -12.66 -14.47
CA ASP A 11 20.68 -11.28 -14.89
C ASP A 11 19.90 -10.99 -16.19
N ASN A 12 18.67 -10.51 -16.06
CA ASN A 12 17.83 -10.14 -17.19
C ASN A 12 18.05 -8.68 -17.61
N LYS A 13 18.98 -8.49 -18.55
CA LYS A 13 19.29 -7.17 -19.14
C LYS A 13 18.41 -6.76 -20.32
N GLY A 14 17.68 -7.72 -20.88
CA GLY A 14 16.77 -7.48 -21.99
C GLY A 14 15.37 -7.16 -21.47
N GLY A 15 14.55 -6.53 -22.30
CA GLY A 15 13.14 -6.40 -21.98
C GLY A 15 12.45 -7.78 -21.96
N MET A 16 11.49 -7.96 -21.06
CA MET A 16 10.69 -9.17 -20.93
C MET A 16 9.25 -8.91 -21.38
N THR A 17 8.65 -9.86 -22.09
CA THR A 17 7.23 -9.79 -22.46
C THR A 17 6.57 -11.13 -22.24
N VAL A 18 5.50 -11.17 -21.45
CA VAL A 18 4.75 -12.38 -21.09
C VAL A 18 3.26 -12.06 -21.23
N THR A 19 2.50 -12.76 -22.07
CA THR A 19 1.18 -12.25 -22.53
C THR A 19 0.04 -13.27 -22.50
N ASP A 20 0.24 -14.48 -21.98
CA ASP A 20 -0.76 -15.56 -21.98
C ASP A 20 -0.83 -16.22 -20.60
N PRO A 21 -1.98 -16.82 -20.21
CA PRO A 21 -2.11 -17.56 -18.96
C PRO A 21 -1.08 -18.69 -18.87
N ASP A 22 -0.66 -19.02 -17.64
CA ASP A 22 0.34 -20.06 -17.32
C ASP A 22 1.73 -19.81 -17.92
N SER A 23 1.95 -18.68 -18.60
CA SER A 23 3.25 -18.33 -19.16
C SER A 23 4.10 -17.65 -18.09
N ILE A 24 5.31 -18.14 -17.89
CA ILE A 24 6.26 -17.60 -16.93
C ILE A 24 7.52 -17.13 -17.65
N GLY A 25 7.91 -15.88 -17.44
CA GLY A 25 9.13 -15.30 -17.99
C GLY A 25 10.40 -15.89 -17.37
N ILE A 26 10.48 -15.88 -16.04
CA ILE A 26 11.55 -16.47 -15.23
C ILE A 26 10.92 -17.31 -14.13
N LEU A 27 11.19 -18.61 -14.09
CA LEU A 27 10.81 -19.54 -13.03
C LEU A 27 12.07 -20.03 -12.32
N ILE A 28 12.07 -19.95 -10.98
CA ILE A 28 13.11 -20.53 -10.14
C ILE A 28 12.49 -21.30 -8.98
N ASP A 29 12.82 -22.59 -8.88
CA ASP A 29 12.50 -23.43 -7.72
C ASP A 29 13.77 -23.63 -6.88
N GLY A 30 13.92 -22.88 -5.78
CA GLY A 30 15.08 -22.98 -4.89
C GLY A 30 15.27 -21.76 -3.99
N ASP A 31 15.84 -21.99 -2.81
CA ASP A 31 16.06 -20.93 -1.83
C ASP A 31 17.18 -19.97 -2.27
N LYS A 32 17.18 -18.73 -1.78
CA LYS A 32 18.24 -17.73 -1.98
C LYS A 32 18.45 -17.34 -3.46
N ALA A 33 17.42 -17.50 -4.27
CA ALA A 33 17.44 -17.08 -5.66
C ALA A 33 17.67 -15.56 -5.77
N ILE A 34 18.42 -15.12 -6.78
CA ILE A 34 18.65 -13.71 -7.08
C ILE A 34 18.21 -13.44 -8.52
N VAL A 35 17.28 -12.52 -8.74
CA VAL A 35 16.85 -12.09 -10.08
C VAL A 35 17.08 -10.59 -10.22
N ASN A 36 17.83 -10.19 -11.25
CA ASN A 36 18.07 -8.80 -11.61
C ASN A 36 17.36 -8.49 -12.93
N ASN A 37 16.23 -7.79 -12.88
CA ASN A 37 15.46 -7.34 -14.02
C ASN A 37 15.84 -5.89 -14.38
N ASP A 38 16.93 -5.72 -15.13
CA ASP A 38 17.42 -4.42 -15.59
C ASP A 38 16.62 -3.89 -16.81
N GLY A 39 16.02 -4.79 -17.59
CA GLY A 39 15.21 -4.42 -18.75
C GLY A 39 13.75 -4.18 -18.39
N ASP A 40 13.05 -3.44 -19.26
CA ASP A 40 11.62 -3.18 -19.10
C ASP A 40 10.79 -4.46 -19.28
N ASN A 41 9.83 -4.69 -18.39
CA ASN A 41 8.98 -5.87 -18.36
C ASN A 41 7.54 -5.48 -18.68
N ALA A 42 6.93 -6.17 -19.64
CA ALA A 42 5.51 -6.04 -19.97
C ALA A 42 4.81 -7.38 -19.78
N ILE A 43 3.90 -7.45 -18.81
CA ILE A 43 3.18 -8.66 -18.44
C ILE A 43 1.69 -8.43 -18.71
N SER A 44 1.02 -9.34 -19.41
CA SER A 44 -0.41 -9.23 -19.67
C SER A 44 -1.15 -10.55 -19.87
N ASN A 45 -2.48 -10.46 -19.91
CA ASN A 45 -3.45 -11.55 -20.09
C ASN A 45 -3.16 -12.82 -19.27
N GLY A 46 -2.83 -12.67 -17.98
CA GLY A 46 -2.65 -13.80 -17.06
C GLY A 46 -1.23 -14.39 -17.02
N GLY A 47 -0.26 -13.72 -17.64
CA GLY A 47 1.14 -14.13 -17.57
C GLY A 47 1.80 -13.77 -16.23
N THR A 48 2.89 -14.46 -15.89
CA THR A 48 3.76 -14.13 -14.76
C THR A 48 5.16 -13.72 -15.27
N GLY A 49 5.65 -12.55 -14.86
CA GLY A 49 6.99 -12.08 -15.25
C GLY A 49 8.09 -12.93 -14.61
N THR A 50 8.27 -12.77 -13.30
CA THR A 50 9.21 -13.55 -12.48
C THR A 50 8.43 -14.35 -11.43
N GLN A 51 8.67 -15.66 -11.34
CA GLN A 51 8.13 -16.54 -10.31
C GLN A 51 9.28 -17.23 -9.58
N ILE A 52 9.27 -17.18 -8.25
CA ILE A 52 10.25 -17.86 -7.40
C ILE A 52 9.54 -18.66 -6.31
N ASN A 53 9.86 -19.95 -6.21
CA ASN A 53 9.44 -20.82 -5.11
C ASN A 53 10.66 -21.12 -4.24
N GLY A 54 10.84 -20.37 -3.16
CA GLY A 54 11.99 -20.52 -2.26
C GLY A 54 12.15 -19.38 -1.25
N ASP A 55 12.69 -19.73 -0.08
CA ASP A 55 12.94 -18.78 1.00
C ASP A 55 14.15 -17.89 0.68
N GLU A 56 14.23 -16.71 1.32
CA GLU A 56 15.37 -15.79 1.24
C GLU A 56 15.70 -15.31 -0.20
N ALA A 57 14.71 -15.32 -1.11
CA ALA A 57 14.89 -14.82 -2.47
C ALA A 57 15.09 -13.30 -2.51
N THR A 58 15.85 -12.81 -3.49
CA THR A 58 16.02 -11.39 -3.76
C THR A 58 15.68 -11.08 -5.22
N VAL A 59 14.73 -10.18 -5.45
CA VAL A 59 14.39 -9.69 -6.79
C VAL A 59 14.68 -8.19 -6.89
N ASN A 60 15.43 -7.79 -7.89
CA ASN A 60 15.74 -6.40 -8.19
C ASN A 60 15.09 -6.01 -9.52
N ASN A 61 14.02 -5.22 -9.44
CA ASN A 61 13.28 -4.71 -10.59
C ASN A 61 13.78 -3.29 -10.90
N ASN A 62 14.89 -3.22 -11.62
CA ASN A 62 15.55 -1.97 -11.99
C ASN A 62 14.94 -1.33 -13.25
N GLY A 63 14.43 -2.16 -14.17
CA GLY A 63 13.65 -1.71 -15.33
C GLY A 63 12.20 -1.40 -14.98
N ASN A 64 11.51 -0.70 -15.89
CA ASN A 64 10.08 -0.43 -15.71
C ASN A 64 9.28 -1.73 -15.80
N THR A 65 8.25 -1.89 -14.99
CA THR A 65 7.39 -3.06 -14.99
C THR A 65 5.95 -2.62 -15.21
N THR A 66 5.35 -3.07 -16.31
CA THR A 66 3.92 -2.87 -16.62
C THR A 66 3.22 -4.21 -16.50
N VAL A 67 2.14 -4.27 -15.70
CA VAL A 67 1.29 -5.44 -15.51
C VAL A 67 -0.15 -5.06 -15.86
N ASP A 68 -0.71 -5.69 -16.89
CA ASP A 68 -2.05 -5.36 -17.40
C ASP A 68 -2.91 -6.61 -17.60
N GLY A 69 -4.05 -6.63 -16.95
CA GLY A 69 -5.11 -7.61 -17.18
C GLY A 69 -5.17 -8.71 -16.12
N GLN A 70 -6.38 -9.22 -15.93
CA GLN A 70 -6.72 -10.11 -14.84
C GLN A 70 -5.78 -11.32 -14.72
N GLY A 71 -5.28 -11.54 -13.50
CA GLY A 71 -4.39 -12.67 -13.16
C GLY A 71 -2.97 -12.53 -13.70
N SER A 72 -2.61 -11.37 -14.26
CA SER A 72 -1.23 -11.08 -14.63
C SER A 72 -0.45 -10.70 -13.37
N THR A 73 0.76 -11.23 -13.23
CA THR A 73 1.63 -10.92 -12.08
C THR A 73 3.02 -10.50 -12.53
N GLY A 74 3.52 -9.35 -12.07
CA GLY A 74 4.86 -8.88 -12.40
C GLY A 74 5.94 -9.75 -11.76
N THR A 75 5.95 -9.79 -10.44
CA THR A 75 6.85 -10.61 -9.61
C THR A 75 6.03 -11.41 -8.60
N GLU A 76 6.07 -12.73 -8.68
CA GLU A 76 5.40 -13.67 -7.79
C GLU A 76 6.43 -14.46 -6.98
N ILE A 77 6.33 -14.48 -5.66
CA ILE A 77 7.27 -15.21 -4.81
C ILE A 77 6.54 -15.97 -3.71
N ALA A 78 6.74 -17.27 -3.65
CA ALA A 78 6.32 -18.11 -2.53
C ALA A 78 7.54 -18.46 -1.68
N GLY A 79 7.72 -17.78 -0.54
CA GLY A 79 8.87 -17.95 0.35
C GLY A 79 8.95 -16.92 1.46
N ASN A 80 9.60 -17.27 2.56
CA ASN A 80 9.79 -16.41 3.71
C ASN A 80 11.07 -15.56 3.59
N ASN A 81 11.13 -14.44 4.30
CA ASN A 81 12.31 -13.56 4.36
C ASN A 81 12.76 -13.05 2.97
N VAL A 82 11.80 -12.89 2.06
CA VAL A 82 12.04 -12.42 0.69
C VAL A 82 12.35 -10.93 0.69
N VAL A 83 13.19 -10.49 -0.24
CA VAL A 83 13.46 -9.07 -0.50
C VAL A 83 13.15 -8.73 -1.94
N VAL A 84 12.27 -7.75 -2.17
CA VAL A 84 12.03 -7.19 -3.51
C VAL A 84 12.42 -5.71 -3.52
N ASN A 85 13.35 -5.34 -4.41
CA ASN A 85 13.73 -3.95 -4.65
C ASN A 85 13.08 -3.49 -5.95
N GLN A 86 12.14 -2.56 -5.88
CA GLN A 86 11.48 -1.95 -7.03
C GLN A 86 12.07 -0.55 -7.25
N ASP A 87 13.10 -0.47 -8.09
CA ASP A 87 13.76 0.80 -8.44
C ASP A 87 13.14 1.43 -9.70
N GLY A 88 12.71 0.61 -10.66
CA GLY A 88 12.02 1.06 -11.86
C GLY A 88 10.55 1.39 -11.58
N THR A 89 9.88 2.08 -12.51
CA THR A 89 8.45 2.37 -12.35
C THR A 89 7.63 1.08 -12.35
N LEU A 90 6.56 1.04 -11.56
CA LEU A 90 5.61 -0.06 -11.48
C LEU A 90 4.22 0.44 -11.88
N ASP A 91 3.69 -0.04 -13.01
CA ASP A 91 2.38 0.34 -13.55
C ASP A 91 1.48 -0.89 -13.59
N VAL A 92 0.37 -0.88 -12.86
CA VAL A 92 -0.52 -2.03 -12.67
C VAL A 92 -1.97 -1.66 -13.01
N SER A 93 -2.59 -2.47 -13.86
CA SER A 93 -3.96 -2.23 -14.35
C SER A 93 -4.73 -3.50 -14.69
N GLY A 94 -6.03 -3.37 -14.96
CA GLY A 94 -6.88 -4.44 -15.48
C GLY A 94 -7.07 -5.66 -14.55
N GLY A 95 -6.86 -5.52 -13.23
CA GLY A 95 -6.94 -6.62 -12.26
C GLY A 95 -5.67 -7.45 -12.15
N GLY A 96 -4.51 -6.88 -12.51
CA GLY A 96 -3.20 -7.50 -12.33
C GLY A 96 -2.56 -7.19 -10.98
N HIS A 97 -1.53 -7.96 -10.60
CA HIS A 97 -0.72 -7.75 -9.41
C HIS A 97 0.72 -7.36 -9.80
N GLY A 98 1.26 -6.28 -9.24
CA GLY A 98 2.63 -5.85 -9.51
C GLY A 98 3.67 -6.78 -8.87
N ILE A 99 3.71 -6.76 -7.55
CA ILE A 99 4.51 -7.63 -6.69
C ILE A 99 3.54 -8.44 -5.83
N ASP A 100 3.65 -9.76 -5.85
CA ASP A 100 2.79 -10.70 -5.12
C ASP A 100 3.68 -11.67 -4.34
N ILE A 101 3.61 -11.63 -3.01
CA ILE A 101 4.46 -12.43 -2.14
C ILE A 101 3.60 -13.21 -1.16
N THR A 102 3.78 -14.52 -1.13
CA THR A 102 3.26 -15.38 -0.04
C THR A 102 4.42 -15.84 0.82
N GLY A 103 4.47 -15.38 2.08
CA GLY A 103 5.46 -15.79 3.06
C GLY A 103 5.77 -14.71 4.11
N ASP A 104 6.20 -15.17 5.29
CA ASP A 104 6.42 -14.30 6.44
C ASP A 104 7.69 -13.46 6.27
N SER A 105 7.69 -12.29 6.90
CA SER A 105 8.85 -11.39 7.02
C SER A 105 9.42 -10.94 5.66
N ALA A 106 8.56 -10.87 4.63
CA ALA A 106 8.92 -10.27 3.35
C ALA A 106 9.23 -8.78 3.50
N THR A 107 10.18 -8.29 2.71
CA THR A 107 10.53 -6.87 2.63
C THR A 107 10.40 -6.39 1.18
N VAL A 108 9.65 -5.32 0.95
CA VAL A 108 9.54 -4.67 -0.36
C VAL A 108 10.02 -3.23 -0.25
N ASP A 109 11.10 -2.90 -0.95
CA ASP A 109 11.65 -1.55 -1.07
C ASP A 109 11.20 -0.94 -2.41
N ASN A 110 10.12 -0.17 -2.40
CA ASN A 110 9.59 0.50 -3.57
C ASN A 110 10.11 1.95 -3.68
N LYS A 111 11.21 2.12 -4.40
CA LYS A 111 11.83 3.42 -4.70
C LYS A 111 11.33 4.03 -6.01
N GLY A 112 10.89 3.18 -6.94
CA GLY A 112 10.26 3.59 -8.19
C GLY A 112 8.88 4.19 -7.95
N GLY A 113 8.43 5.04 -8.86
CA GLY A 113 7.04 5.49 -8.83
C GLY A 113 6.09 4.33 -9.12
N MET A 114 4.96 4.30 -8.41
CA MET A 114 3.92 3.29 -8.60
C MET A 114 2.64 3.93 -9.15
N THR A 115 2.01 3.28 -10.12
CA THR A 115 0.67 3.63 -10.58
C THR A 115 -0.19 2.37 -10.55
N VAL A 116 -1.35 2.46 -9.90
CA VAL A 116 -2.31 1.36 -9.84
C VAL A 116 -3.69 1.89 -10.24
N THR A 117 -4.29 1.30 -11.27
CA THR A 117 -5.62 1.67 -11.76
C THR A 117 -6.51 0.46 -11.94
N ASP A 118 -7.81 0.69 -11.91
CA ASP A 118 -8.89 -0.27 -12.14
C ASP A 118 -9.15 -1.21 -10.95
N PRO A 119 -10.38 -1.75 -10.83
CA PRO A 119 -10.73 -2.68 -9.78
C PRO A 119 -9.86 -3.93 -9.80
N ASP A 120 -9.65 -4.51 -8.62
CA ASP A 120 -8.86 -5.73 -8.37
C ASP A 120 -7.36 -5.60 -8.72
N SER A 121 -6.89 -4.44 -9.20
CA SER A 121 -5.47 -4.21 -9.44
C SER A 121 -4.75 -3.91 -8.12
N ILE A 122 -3.61 -4.57 -7.89
CA ILE A 122 -2.81 -4.39 -6.67
C ILE A 122 -1.35 -4.11 -7.03
N GLY A 123 -0.78 -3.02 -6.53
CA GLY A 123 0.63 -2.69 -6.74
C GLY A 123 1.56 -3.66 -6.03
N ILE A 124 1.43 -3.75 -4.72
CA ILE A 124 2.17 -4.67 -3.84
C ILE A 124 1.16 -5.47 -3.01
N LEU A 125 1.18 -6.79 -3.12
CA LEU A 125 0.43 -7.74 -2.31
C LEU A 125 1.41 -8.60 -1.51
N ILE A 126 1.21 -8.67 -0.18
CA ILE A 126 1.94 -9.59 0.69
C ILE A 126 0.98 -10.36 1.58
N ASP A 127 0.96 -11.67 1.44
CA ASP A 127 0.30 -12.62 2.34
C ASP A 127 1.34 -13.22 3.29
N GLY A 128 1.51 -12.63 4.48
CA GLY A 128 2.47 -13.08 5.48
C GLY A 128 2.67 -12.13 6.66
N ASP A 129 2.98 -12.69 7.82
CA ASP A 129 3.17 -11.92 9.05
C ASP A 129 4.49 -11.14 9.01
N LYS A 130 4.55 -10.00 9.70
CA LYS A 130 5.76 -9.16 9.87
C LYS A 130 6.35 -8.64 8.56
N ALA A 131 5.52 -8.51 7.52
CA ALA A 131 5.92 -7.89 6.27
C ALA A 131 6.37 -6.44 6.51
N ILE A 132 7.35 -6.00 5.73
CA ILE A 132 7.84 -4.62 5.73
C ILE A 132 7.73 -4.07 4.31
N VAL A 133 6.98 -2.98 4.11
CA VAL A 133 6.92 -2.29 2.82
C VAL A 133 7.43 -0.86 2.99
N ASN A 134 8.39 -0.46 2.17
CA ASN A 134 8.96 0.90 2.14
C ASN A 134 8.62 1.56 0.81
N ASN A 135 7.58 2.39 0.80
CA ASN A 135 7.13 3.18 -0.33
C ASN A 135 7.85 4.53 -0.37
N ASP A 136 9.08 4.53 -0.85
CA ASP A 136 9.92 5.73 -1.05
C ASP A 136 9.52 6.51 -2.32
N GLY A 137 9.02 5.82 -3.35
CA GLY A 137 8.54 6.42 -4.58
C GLY A 137 7.16 7.06 -4.45
N ASP A 138 6.83 7.95 -5.38
CA ASP A 138 5.49 8.54 -5.47
C ASP A 138 4.48 7.51 -6.02
N ASN A 139 3.32 7.41 -5.38
CA ASN A 139 2.27 6.46 -5.71
C ASN A 139 0.99 7.18 -6.16
N ALA A 140 0.43 6.75 -7.29
CA ALA A 140 -0.85 7.21 -7.81
C ALA A 140 -1.82 6.03 -7.94
N ILE A 141 -2.89 6.06 -7.17
CA ILE A 141 -3.88 4.99 -7.10
C ILE A 141 -5.23 5.54 -7.56
N SER A 142 -5.91 4.85 -8.48
CA SER A 142 -7.20 5.34 -8.99
C SER A 142 -8.17 4.26 -9.48
N ASN A 143 -9.42 4.65 -9.71
CA ASN A 143 -10.46 3.84 -10.35
C ASN A 143 -10.69 2.45 -9.72
N GLY A 144 -10.55 2.31 -8.41
CA GLY A 144 -10.74 1.05 -7.68
C GLY A 144 -9.47 0.22 -7.46
N GLY A 145 -8.29 0.71 -7.84
CA GLY A 145 -7.03 0.02 -7.58
C GLY A 145 -6.57 0.12 -6.11
N THR A 146 -5.68 -0.78 -5.70
CA THR A 146 -5.04 -0.78 -4.38
C THR A 146 -3.51 -0.64 -4.49
N GLY A 147 -2.91 0.34 -3.82
CA GLY A 147 -1.47 0.57 -3.88
C GLY A 147 -0.66 -0.54 -3.22
N THR A 148 -0.76 -0.63 -1.90
CA THR A 148 -0.12 -1.67 -1.08
C THR A 148 -1.18 -2.40 -0.27
N GLN A 149 -1.21 -3.73 -0.35
CA GLN A 149 -2.06 -4.61 0.45
C GLN A 149 -1.18 -5.60 1.22
N VAL A 150 -1.40 -5.72 2.53
CA VAL A 150 -0.74 -6.72 3.37
C VAL A 150 -1.77 -7.50 4.20
N ASN A 151 -1.76 -8.82 4.06
CA ASN A 151 -2.55 -9.74 4.87
C ASN A 151 -1.63 -10.47 5.84
N GLY A 152 -1.50 -9.96 7.06
CA GLY A 152 -0.60 -10.52 8.08
C GLY A 152 -0.48 -9.65 9.33
N ASP A 153 -0.29 -10.30 10.48
CA ASP A 153 -0.08 -9.63 11.76
C ASP A 153 1.29 -8.94 11.81
N GLU A 154 1.42 -7.89 12.61
CA GLU A 154 2.68 -7.16 12.86
C GLU A 154 3.32 -6.56 11.57
N ALA A 155 2.53 -6.34 10.52
CA ALA A 155 2.97 -5.68 9.30
C ALA A 155 3.42 -4.23 9.57
N THR A 156 4.46 -3.78 8.87
CA THR A 156 4.92 -2.39 8.89
C THR A 156 4.94 -1.81 7.48
N VAL A 157 4.20 -0.73 7.24
CA VAL A 157 4.22 -0.01 5.95
C VAL A 157 4.73 1.41 6.19
N ASN A 158 5.78 1.79 5.48
CA ASN A 158 6.39 3.11 5.52
C ASN A 158 6.10 3.83 4.20
N ASN A 159 5.27 4.86 4.26
CA ASN A 159 4.90 5.68 3.11
C ASN A 159 5.72 6.98 3.15
N ASN A 160 6.91 6.92 2.57
CA ASN A 160 7.88 8.00 2.57
C ASN A 160 7.70 8.96 1.36
N GLY A 161 7.27 8.42 0.21
CA GLY A 161 6.90 9.18 -0.98
C GLY A 161 5.49 9.77 -0.91
N ASN A 162 5.13 10.59 -1.89
CA ASN A 162 3.77 11.11 -1.99
C ASN A 162 2.79 10.00 -2.40
N THR A 163 1.63 9.91 -1.76
CA THR A 163 0.57 8.96 -2.13
C THR A 163 -0.69 9.73 -2.48
N THR A 164 -1.18 9.55 -3.70
CA THR A 164 -2.45 10.11 -4.20
C THR A 164 -3.43 8.97 -4.43
N VAL A 165 -4.63 9.07 -3.85
CA VAL A 165 -5.70 8.07 -3.97
C VAL A 165 -6.95 8.78 -4.48
N ASP A 166 -7.37 8.45 -5.70
CA ASP A 166 -8.52 9.11 -6.33
C ASP A 166 -9.53 8.12 -6.92
N GLY A 167 -10.77 8.19 -6.41
CA GLY A 167 -11.90 7.48 -6.96
C GLY A 167 -12.44 6.37 -6.06
N GLN A 168 -13.70 6.04 -6.30
CA GLN A 168 -14.45 5.13 -5.45
C GLN A 168 -13.80 3.75 -5.41
N GLY A 169 -13.58 3.23 -4.20
CA GLY A 169 -13.00 1.91 -3.96
C GLY A 169 -11.49 1.84 -4.18
N SER A 170 -10.82 2.97 -4.44
CA SER A 170 -9.37 3.02 -4.44
C SER A 170 -8.81 3.09 -3.03
N THR A 171 -7.74 2.34 -2.77
CA THR A 171 -7.08 2.31 -1.46
C THR A 171 -5.57 2.51 -1.62
N GLY A 172 -4.97 3.45 -0.87
CA GLY A 172 -3.53 3.68 -0.90
C GLY A 172 -2.76 2.54 -0.22
N THR A 173 -3.03 2.34 1.07
CA THR A 173 -2.47 1.25 1.89
C THR A 173 -3.60 0.51 2.58
N GLU A 174 -3.70 -0.80 2.35
CA GLU A 174 -4.65 -1.70 3.01
C GLU A 174 -3.88 -2.74 3.84
N ILE A 175 -4.27 -2.93 5.10
CA ILE A 175 -3.69 -3.98 5.96
C ILE A 175 -4.80 -4.75 6.68
N ALA A 176 -4.80 -6.07 6.51
CA ALA A 176 -5.60 -6.99 7.30
C ALA A 176 -4.69 -7.76 8.27
N GLY A 177 -4.61 -7.29 9.52
CA GLY A 177 -3.73 -7.87 10.53
C GLY A 177 -3.64 -7.04 11.81
N ASN A 178 -3.44 -7.72 12.93
CA ASN A 178 -3.31 -7.09 14.24
C ASN A 178 -1.92 -6.48 14.42
N ASN A 179 -1.83 -5.44 15.26
CA ASN A 179 -0.58 -4.76 15.58
C ASN A 179 0.14 -4.18 14.35
N ALA A 180 -0.60 -3.89 13.28
CA ALA A 180 -0.07 -3.22 12.10
C ALA A 180 0.49 -1.84 12.47
N VAL A 181 1.56 -1.43 11.81
CA VAL A 181 2.17 -0.10 11.96
C VAL A 181 2.26 0.56 10.59
N VAL A 182 1.66 1.74 10.45
CA VAL A 182 1.81 2.57 9.24
C VAL A 182 2.50 3.88 9.61
N ASN A 183 3.62 4.17 8.96
CA ASN A 183 4.32 5.44 9.07
C ASN A 183 4.09 6.26 7.80
N GLN A 184 3.27 7.30 7.89
CA GLN A 184 3.01 8.21 6.79
C GLN A 184 3.90 9.45 6.95
N ASP A 185 5.07 9.42 6.33
CA ASP A 185 6.04 10.53 6.34
C ASP A 185 5.86 11.44 5.12
N GLY A 186 5.51 10.87 3.96
CA GLY A 186 5.20 11.59 2.73
C GLY A 186 3.80 12.20 2.75
N THR A 187 3.45 13.00 1.73
CA THR A 187 2.10 13.57 1.62
C THR A 187 1.08 12.50 1.26
N LEU A 188 -0.14 12.64 1.79
CA LEU A 188 -1.29 11.77 1.49
C LEU A 188 -2.43 12.64 0.96
N ASP A 189 -2.84 12.44 -0.29
CA ASP A 189 -3.97 13.14 -0.91
C ASP A 189 -5.06 12.14 -1.30
N VAL A 190 -6.27 12.33 -0.79
CA VAL A 190 -7.38 11.37 -0.93
C VAL A 190 -8.64 12.08 -1.44
N SER A 191 -9.19 11.60 -2.55
CA SER A 191 -10.37 12.17 -3.20
C SER A 191 -11.30 11.12 -3.83
N GLY A 192 -12.46 11.58 -4.31
CA GLY A 192 -13.35 10.76 -5.15
C GLY A 192 -13.99 9.54 -4.48
N GLY A 193 -14.01 9.46 -3.14
CA GLY A 193 -14.51 8.31 -2.38
C GLY A 193 -13.47 7.20 -2.17
N GLY A 194 -12.18 7.51 -2.26
CA GLY A 194 -11.08 6.60 -1.95
C GLY A 194 -10.69 6.59 -0.47
N HIS A 195 -9.91 5.59 -0.07
CA HIS A 195 -9.33 5.47 1.27
C HIS A 195 -7.80 5.62 1.21
N GLY A 196 -7.21 6.48 2.05
CA GLY A 196 -5.76 6.66 2.10
C GLY A 196 -5.06 5.46 2.73
N ILE A 197 -5.27 5.30 4.04
CA ILE A 197 -4.81 4.17 4.86
C ILE A 197 -6.04 3.47 5.41
N ASP A 198 -6.18 2.16 5.16
CA ASP A 198 -7.29 1.32 5.60
C ASP A 198 -6.73 0.10 6.34
N ILE A 199 -7.09 -0.07 7.61
CA ILE A 199 -6.57 -1.16 8.45
C ILE A 199 -7.71 -1.89 9.12
N THR A 200 -7.80 -3.20 8.89
CA THR A 200 -8.64 -4.10 9.68
C THR A 200 -7.77 -4.92 10.63
N GLY A 201 -7.85 -4.65 11.93
CA GLY A 201 -7.07 -5.36 12.94
C GLY A 201 -6.90 -4.60 14.25
N ASP A 202 -6.81 -5.33 15.36
CA ASP A 202 -6.69 -4.73 16.68
C ASP A 202 -5.28 -4.15 16.90
N SER A 203 -5.20 -3.11 17.73
CA SER A 203 -3.96 -2.48 18.18
C SER A 203 -3.09 -1.93 17.06
N ALA A 204 -3.70 -1.57 15.92
CA ALA A 204 -3.03 -0.88 14.84
C ALA A 204 -2.49 0.49 15.30
N THR A 205 -1.34 0.90 14.77
CA THR A 205 -0.74 2.21 15.00
C THR A 205 -0.50 2.92 13.68
N VAL A 206 -1.00 4.16 13.55
CA VAL A 206 -0.73 5.01 12.38
C VAL A 206 -0.04 6.29 12.86
N ASP A 207 1.20 6.49 12.41
CA ASP A 207 1.99 7.70 12.65
C ASP A 207 1.97 8.58 11.39
N ASN A 208 1.05 9.55 11.36
CA ASN A 208 0.90 10.49 10.26
C ASN A 208 1.70 11.78 10.53
N LYS A 209 2.94 11.81 10.04
CA LYS A 209 3.85 12.96 10.13
C LYS A 209 3.80 13.84 8.88
N GLY A 210 3.46 13.25 7.74
CA GLY A 210 3.26 13.94 6.47
C GLY A 210 1.99 14.78 6.44
N GLY A 211 1.89 15.66 5.44
CA GLY A 211 0.66 16.43 5.23
C GLY A 211 -0.43 15.53 4.64
N MET A 212 -1.65 15.61 5.18
CA MET A 212 -2.81 14.85 4.67
C MET A 212 -3.87 15.81 4.12
N THR A 213 -4.35 15.55 2.91
CA THR A 213 -5.51 16.22 2.31
C THR A 213 -6.58 15.19 2.03
N VAL A 214 -7.82 15.47 2.48
CA VAL A 214 -8.97 14.61 2.19
C VAL A 214 -10.10 15.48 1.66
N THR A 215 -10.56 15.20 0.44
CA THR A 215 -11.66 15.93 -0.21
C THR A 215 -12.71 14.99 -0.73
N ASP A 216 -13.92 15.53 -0.89
CA ASP A 216 -15.10 14.88 -1.47
C ASP A 216 -15.81 13.89 -0.53
N PRO A 217 -17.12 13.66 -0.73
CA PRO A 217 -17.87 12.72 0.08
C PRO A 217 -17.30 11.30 0.00
N ASP A 218 -17.46 10.56 1.10
CA ASP A 218 -17.03 9.17 1.25
C ASP A 218 -15.50 8.94 1.20
N SER A 219 -14.70 9.98 0.95
CA SER A 219 -13.23 9.89 1.03
C SER A 219 -12.77 9.86 2.49
N ILE A 220 -11.87 8.93 2.82
CA ILE A 220 -11.33 8.77 4.17
C ILE A 220 -9.80 8.78 4.13
N GLY A 221 -9.15 9.65 4.92
CA GLY A 221 -7.69 9.69 5.00
C GLY A 221 -7.11 8.46 5.70
N ILE A 222 -7.55 8.22 6.94
CA ILE A 222 -7.16 7.08 7.76
C ILE A 222 -8.43 6.39 8.27
N LEU A 223 -8.63 5.13 7.93
CA LEU A 223 -9.68 4.25 8.43
C LEU A 223 -9.05 3.10 9.21
N ILE A 224 -9.55 2.84 10.42
CA ILE A 224 -9.15 1.68 11.21
C ILE A 224 -10.38 0.98 11.78
N ASP A 225 -10.56 -0.28 11.41
CA ASP A 225 -11.54 -1.20 11.98
C ASP A 225 -10.83 -2.15 12.96
N GLY A 226 -10.77 -1.79 14.24
CA GLY A 226 -10.09 -2.57 15.27
C GLY A 226 -10.01 -1.88 16.62
N ASP A 227 -10.01 -2.68 17.70
CA ASP A 227 -9.93 -2.18 19.07
C ASP A 227 -8.51 -1.67 19.38
N LYS A 228 -8.38 -0.69 20.28
CA LYS A 228 -7.11 -0.15 20.80
C LYS A 228 -6.22 0.47 19.73
N ALA A 229 -6.79 0.89 18.61
CA ALA A 229 -6.06 1.62 17.59
C ALA A 229 -5.43 2.90 18.16
N ILE A 230 -4.24 3.23 17.68
CA ILE A 230 -3.53 4.47 18.02
C ILE A 230 -3.26 5.25 16.73
N VAL A 231 -3.77 6.48 16.63
CA VAL A 231 -3.47 7.37 15.50
C VAL A 231 -2.77 8.61 16.01
N ASN A 232 -1.60 8.92 15.46
CA ASN A 232 -0.81 10.11 15.77
C ASN A 232 -0.78 11.02 14.53
N ASN A 233 -1.61 12.07 14.53
CA ASN A 233 -1.66 13.09 13.50
C ASN A 233 -0.71 14.23 13.86
N ASP A 234 0.58 14.04 13.56
CA ASP A 234 1.64 15.04 13.75
C ASP A 234 1.72 16.06 12.59
N GLY A 235 1.38 15.63 11.38
CA GLY A 235 1.35 16.46 10.19
C GLY A 235 0.15 17.40 10.10
N ASP A 236 0.20 18.34 9.15
CA ASP A 236 -0.90 19.25 8.87
C ASP A 236 -1.96 18.54 8.00
N ASN A 237 -3.21 18.57 8.46
CA ASN A 237 -4.35 17.92 7.83
C ASN A 237 -5.34 18.96 7.28
N ALA A 238 -5.77 18.80 6.04
CA ALA A 238 -6.79 19.60 5.38
C ALA A 238 -7.94 18.72 4.90
N ILE A 239 -9.11 18.88 5.50
CA ILE A 239 -10.30 18.09 5.20
C ILE A 239 -11.37 18.99 4.63
N SER A 240 -11.95 18.63 3.49
CA SER A 240 -12.96 19.46 2.83
C SER A 240 -14.00 18.70 2.01
N ASN A 241 -15.05 19.42 1.56
CA ASN A 241 -16.08 18.94 0.62
C ASN A 241 -16.75 17.60 0.98
N GLY A 242 -16.89 17.28 2.27
CA GLY A 242 -17.53 16.04 2.73
C GLY A 242 -16.59 14.89 3.10
N GLY A 243 -15.27 15.07 3.00
CA GLY A 243 -14.29 14.04 3.38
C GLY A 243 -14.13 13.86 4.89
N THR A 244 -13.55 12.72 5.30
CA THR A 244 -13.23 12.38 6.69
C THR A 244 -11.72 12.22 6.87
N GLY A 245 -11.11 12.93 7.81
CA GLY A 245 -9.67 12.86 8.07
C GLY A 245 -9.25 11.51 8.67
N THR A 246 -9.70 11.24 9.89
CA THR A 246 -9.43 10.01 10.62
C THR A 246 -10.74 9.40 11.10
N GLN A 247 -10.97 8.13 10.79
CA GLN A 247 -12.08 7.33 11.27
C GLN A 247 -11.56 6.07 11.97
N VAL A 248 -12.07 5.80 13.17
CA VAL A 248 -11.76 4.55 13.90
C VAL A 248 -13.06 3.89 14.37
N ASN A 249 -13.26 2.63 14.00
CA ASN A 249 -14.36 1.79 14.46
C ASN A 249 -13.79 0.71 15.39
N GLY A 250 -13.77 1.01 16.69
CA GLY A 250 -13.19 0.12 17.71
C GLY A 250 -13.18 0.73 19.11
N ASP A 251 -13.23 -0.13 20.13
CA ASP A 251 -13.18 0.26 21.54
C ASP A 251 -11.74 0.64 21.93
N GLU A 252 -11.59 1.51 22.94
CA GLU A 252 -10.29 1.90 23.51
C GLU A 252 -9.32 2.59 22.51
N ALA A 253 -9.84 3.13 21.41
CA ALA A 253 -9.06 3.88 20.44
C ALA A 253 -8.45 5.16 21.06
N THR A 254 -7.23 5.51 20.63
CA THR A 254 -6.56 6.77 20.99
C THR A 254 -6.19 7.53 19.73
N VAL A 255 -6.69 8.76 19.58
CA VAL A 255 -6.32 9.66 18.47
C VAL A 255 -5.64 10.91 19.04
N ASN A 256 -4.42 11.18 18.60
CA ASN A 256 -3.61 12.33 19.00
C ASN A 256 -3.48 13.29 17.82
N ASN A 257 -4.15 14.43 17.89
CA ASN A 257 -4.09 15.48 16.89
C ASN A 257 -3.09 16.55 17.33
N ASN A 258 -1.82 16.35 16.97
CA ASN A 258 -0.69 17.18 17.37
C ASN A 258 -0.38 18.28 16.32
N GLY A 259 -0.60 17.99 15.05
CA GLY A 259 -0.46 18.93 13.93
C GLY A 259 -1.67 19.85 13.74
N LYS A 260 -1.62 20.74 12.73
CA LYS A 260 -2.76 21.58 12.42
C LYS A 260 -3.82 20.77 11.67
N THR A 261 -5.05 20.74 12.14
CA THR A 261 -6.20 20.18 11.40
C THR A 261 -7.15 21.29 10.98
N THR A 262 -7.41 21.39 9.68
CA THR A 262 -8.42 22.29 9.10
C THR A 262 -9.57 21.46 8.55
N VAL A 263 -10.79 21.72 8.99
CA VAL A 263 -12.01 21.08 8.49
C VAL A 263 -12.94 22.13 7.90
N ASP A 264 -13.12 22.13 6.58
CA ASP A 264 -13.95 23.13 5.90
C ASP A 264 -14.99 22.52 4.96
N GLY A 265 -16.26 22.84 5.19
CA GLY A 265 -17.36 22.46 4.33
C GLY A 265 -18.35 21.51 4.98
N GLN A 266 -19.58 21.54 4.48
CA GLN A 266 -20.67 20.76 5.04
C GLN A 266 -20.39 19.25 4.87
N GLY A 267 -20.51 18.51 5.97
CA GLY A 267 -20.32 17.06 5.98
C GLY A 267 -18.87 16.61 6.14
N SER A 268 -17.90 17.53 6.11
CA SER A 268 -16.50 17.20 6.42
C SER A 268 -16.31 16.90 7.90
N THR A 269 -15.49 15.90 8.20
CA THR A 269 -15.20 15.46 9.58
C THR A 269 -13.70 15.33 9.80
N GLY A 270 -13.15 15.95 10.85
CA GLY A 270 -11.74 15.82 11.22
C GLY A 270 -11.44 14.43 11.79
N THR A 271 -12.02 14.13 12.96
CA THR A 271 -11.89 12.83 13.62
C THR A 271 -13.26 12.23 13.96
N GLU A 272 -13.52 11.00 13.52
CA GLU A 272 -14.69 10.20 13.86
C GLU A 272 -14.27 8.92 14.59
N ILE A 273 -14.91 8.61 15.73
CA ILE A 273 -14.66 7.36 16.46
C ILE A 273 -15.98 6.71 16.83
N ALA A 274 -16.18 5.48 16.37
CA ALA A 274 -17.29 4.61 16.73
C ALA A 274 -16.80 3.49 17.65
N GLY A 275 -16.78 3.76 18.96
CA GLY A 275 -16.38 2.80 19.99
C GLY A 275 -16.49 3.36 21.40
N ASN A 276 -16.31 2.49 22.40
CA ASN A 276 -16.35 2.84 23.81
C ASN A 276 -14.96 3.22 24.31
N ASN A 277 -14.89 4.06 25.35
CA ASN A 277 -13.65 4.43 26.04
C ASN A 277 -12.57 5.07 25.14
N ALA A 278 -12.98 5.68 24.03
CA ALA A 278 -12.07 6.40 23.14
C ALA A 278 -11.43 7.60 23.85
N VAL A 279 -10.16 7.88 23.52
CA VAL A 279 -9.40 9.03 23.98
C VAL A 279 -9.01 9.86 22.77
N VAL A 280 -9.36 11.15 22.78
CA VAL A 280 -8.91 12.12 21.77
C VAL A 280 -8.10 13.20 22.47
N ASN A 281 -6.84 13.38 22.05
CA ASN A 281 -5.97 14.45 22.52
C ASN A 281 -5.80 15.47 21.40
N GLN A 282 -6.11 16.74 21.69
CA GLN A 282 -6.02 17.84 20.74
C GLN A 282 -4.97 18.84 21.22
N ASP A 283 -3.71 18.56 20.86
CA ASP A 283 -2.56 19.41 21.23
C ASP A 283 -2.23 20.43 20.12
N GLY A 284 -2.58 20.10 18.87
CA GLY A 284 -2.46 20.96 17.69
C GLY A 284 -3.62 21.94 17.50
N THR A 285 -3.52 22.77 16.46
CA THR A 285 -4.57 23.73 16.11
C THR A 285 -5.71 23.04 15.37
N LEU A 286 -6.96 23.28 15.78
CA LEU A 286 -8.16 22.80 15.09
C LEU A 286 -8.97 24.00 14.57
N ASP A 287 -9.01 24.17 13.25
CA ASP A 287 -9.79 25.20 12.55
C ASP A 287 -11.00 24.54 11.86
N VAL A 288 -12.22 24.86 12.30
CA VAL A 288 -13.46 24.29 11.71
C VAL A 288 -14.35 25.39 11.12
N SER A 289 -14.72 25.25 9.86
CA SER A 289 -15.59 26.18 9.12
C SER A 289 -16.53 25.49 8.14
N GLY A 290 -17.37 26.26 7.45
CA GLY A 290 -18.20 25.75 6.35
C GLY A 290 -19.29 24.75 6.73
N GLY A 291 -19.50 24.47 8.02
CA GLY A 291 -20.44 23.44 8.49
C GLY A 291 -19.81 22.06 8.71
N GLY A 292 -18.48 21.97 8.79
CA GLY A 292 -17.77 20.75 9.15
C GLY A 292 -17.78 20.43 10.65
N HIS A 293 -17.30 19.24 10.99
CA HIS A 293 -17.12 18.72 12.34
C HIS A 293 -15.64 18.46 12.61
N GLY A 294 -15.15 18.91 13.77
CA GLY A 294 -13.76 18.69 14.19
C GLY A 294 -13.52 17.26 14.63
#